data_AF-A0A1C5NH11-F1
#
_entry.id   AF-A0A1C5NH11-F1
#
_cell.length_a   1.000
_cell.length_b   1.000
_cell.length_c   1.000
_cell.angle_alpha   90.00
_cell.angle_beta   90.00
_cell.angle_gamma   90.00
#
_symmetry.space_group_name_H-M   'P 1'
#
loop_
_entity.id
_entity.type
_entity.pdbx_description
1 polymer ?
#
loop_
_entity_poly.entity_id
_entity_poly.type
_entity_poly.pdbx_seq_one_letter_code
_entity_poly.pdbx_strand_id
1 'polypeptide(L)'
;MKKKIIGIGSIVVLLIIGCVFYFTREEKITLSLKDKKDIVVEYGNKVEYSFDNLIQTKNIDKEQLKEVKKETKITSNLKNEDQKEYPAIGTYMITIKYQDQKFKKKIIVKDTTVPTFNETNEVSFEEGTENYDYNKEISATDLTTVEIQYDTSSLDTKTPGEYKIKAIATDTSGNKTEKEITVHVTKKPEPKKEEQTASNQTVSYHGGGKVVCIDAGHQARGNSSLEPNGPGSSTMKAKVTTGATGCVTGKTESRINLEVALKLQQALQNQGYTVIMCRTSQDVDISNAQRAEIANSNNVSAFIRLHCDSSTSSSATGTLTLAPSTSNPYCANIASESQTLSKAIVNNICNVTGSRNRGVSIVDNMTGLNWSKVPVTIVEMGFLSNPQEDQLLASDDYQNKIVQGIVNGIGAFLN
;
A
#
# COMPACT_ATOMS: atom_id res chain seq x y z
N MET A 1 -74.78 83.13 34.94
CA MET A 1 -73.32 82.87 34.95
C MET A 1 -73.06 81.62 34.12
N LYS A 2 -72.29 81.75 33.02
CA LYS A 2 -72.08 80.68 32.02
C LYS A 2 -70.86 79.82 32.40
N LYS A 3 -71.04 78.50 32.39
CA LYS A 3 -69.99 77.47 32.46
C LYS A 3 -69.06 77.55 31.24
N LYS A 4 -67.77 77.32 31.44
CA LYS A 4 -66.88 76.63 30.48
C LYS A 4 -65.91 75.75 31.25
N ILE A 5 -66.02 74.44 31.03
CA ILE A 5 -65.07 73.40 31.42
C ILE A 5 -64.20 73.15 30.19
N ILE A 6 -62.90 73.44 30.28
CA ILE A 6 -61.85 73.11 29.31
C ILE A 6 -60.58 72.94 30.17
N GLY A 7 -59.78 71.88 30.13
CA GLY A 7 -59.84 70.60 29.46
C GLY A 7 -58.77 69.72 30.11
N ILE A 8 -59.17 68.57 30.67
CA ILE A 8 -58.30 67.54 31.27
C ILE A 8 -57.74 66.64 30.14
N GLY A 9 -57.24 67.25 29.07
CA GLY A 9 -56.83 66.53 27.84
C GLY A 9 -55.33 66.28 27.70
N SER A 10 -54.49 67.08 28.36
CA SER A 10 -53.05 67.13 28.00
C SER A 10 -52.12 66.34 28.94
N ILE A 11 -52.56 65.99 30.15
CA ILE A 11 -51.70 65.31 31.14
C ILE A 11 -51.79 63.78 31.01
N VAL A 12 -52.93 63.22 30.57
CA VAL A 12 -53.09 61.77 30.39
C VAL A 12 -52.37 61.26 29.14
N VAL A 13 -52.23 62.09 28.10
CA VAL A 13 -51.54 61.72 26.86
C VAL A 13 -50.00 61.72 27.02
N LEU A 14 -49.43 62.64 27.82
CA LEU A 14 -48.00 62.64 28.12
C LEU A 14 -47.59 61.50 29.08
N LEU A 15 -48.48 61.08 30.00
CA LEU A 15 -48.28 59.88 30.81
C LEU A 15 -48.43 58.59 30.00
N ILE A 16 -49.33 58.54 29.01
CA ILE A 16 -49.41 57.39 28.09
C ILE A 16 -48.20 57.33 27.15
N ILE A 17 -47.74 58.45 26.58
CA ILE A 17 -46.55 58.45 25.70
C ILE A 17 -45.27 58.20 26.51
N GLY A 18 -45.15 58.76 27.72
CA GLY A 18 -44.05 58.49 28.65
C GLY A 18 -44.06 57.05 29.18
N CYS A 19 -45.23 56.49 29.50
CA CYS A 19 -45.36 55.08 29.86
C CYS A 19 -45.12 54.16 28.66
N VAL A 20 -45.57 54.49 27.44
CA VAL A 20 -45.26 53.70 26.23
C VAL A 20 -43.76 53.77 25.90
N PHE A 21 -43.09 54.90 26.14
CA PHE A 21 -41.63 55.00 25.99
C PHE A 21 -40.87 54.28 27.12
N TYR A 22 -41.44 54.20 28.32
CA TYR A 22 -40.89 53.44 29.45
C TYR A 22 -41.15 51.93 29.32
N PHE A 23 -42.25 51.53 28.65
CA PHE A 23 -42.63 50.13 28.38
C PHE A 23 -42.06 49.56 27.08
N THR A 24 -41.37 50.35 26.25
CA THR A 24 -40.71 49.88 25.02
C THR A 24 -39.18 49.92 25.10
N ARG A 25 -38.62 50.21 26.28
CA ARG A 25 -37.19 50.03 26.50
C ARG A 25 -36.92 48.55 26.70
N GLU A 26 -36.90 47.80 25.60
CA GLU A 26 -36.40 46.42 25.59
C GLU A 26 -35.03 46.43 26.27
N GLU A 27 -34.94 45.76 27.43
CA GLU A 27 -33.65 45.57 28.08
C GLU A 27 -32.75 44.84 27.09
N LYS A 28 -31.75 45.56 26.57
CA LYS A 28 -30.86 45.04 25.56
C LYS A 28 -30.06 43.87 26.15
N ILE A 29 -30.38 42.65 25.72
CA ILE A 29 -29.73 41.44 26.18
C ILE A 29 -28.25 41.49 25.79
N THR A 30 -27.38 41.55 26.78
CA THR A 30 -25.93 41.55 26.57
C THR A 30 -25.39 40.13 26.68
N LEU A 31 -24.80 39.61 25.61
CA LEU A 31 -24.20 38.28 25.60
C LEU A 31 -22.78 38.33 26.14
N SER A 32 -22.32 37.20 26.66
CA SER A 32 -20.93 36.98 27.02
C SER A 32 -20.48 35.57 26.66
N LEU A 33 -19.19 35.39 26.37
CA LEU A 33 -18.64 34.07 26.11
C LEU A 33 -18.58 33.26 27.40
N LYS A 34 -18.90 31.96 27.30
CA LYS A 34 -18.86 31.01 28.43
C LYS A 34 -17.44 30.81 28.98
N ASP A 35 -16.47 30.76 28.07
CA ASP A 35 -15.04 30.76 28.37
C ASP A 35 -14.35 31.77 27.44
N LYS A 36 -13.27 32.41 27.90
CA LYS A 36 -12.41 33.29 27.10
C LYS A 36 -11.19 32.56 26.51
N LYS A 37 -10.79 31.40 27.02
CA LYS A 37 -9.64 30.62 26.51
C LYS A 37 -9.84 30.09 25.10
N ASP A 38 -8.81 30.09 24.27
CA ASP A 38 -8.89 29.54 22.91
C ASP A 38 -9.33 28.06 22.94
N ILE A 39 -10.12 27.64 21.94
CA ILE A 39 -10.52 26.24 21.78
C ILE A 39 -9.35 25.52 21.13
N VAL A 40 -8.77 24.53 21.82
CA VAL A 40 -7.68 23.71 21.27
C VAL A 40 -8.27 22.35 20.91
N VAL A 41 -8.05 21.92 19.67
CA VAL A 41 -8.53 20.64 19.16
C VAL A 41 -7.35 19.86 18.60
N GLU A 42 -7.29 18.60 18.98
CA GLU A 42 -6.31 17.66 18.45
C GLU A 42 -6.61 17.33 16.98
N TYR A 43 -5.59 17.31 16.14
CA TYR A 43 -5.73 16.94 14.74
C TYR A 43 -6.33 15.53 14.60
N GLY A 44 -7.16 15.31 13.57
CA GLY A 44 -7.96 14.09 13.42
C GLY A 44 -9.33 14.11 14.13
N ASN A 45 -9.57 15.04 15.06
CA ASN A 45 -10.87 15.17 15.72
C ASN A 45 -11.79 16.19 15.05
N LYS A 46 -13.10 15.91 15.07
CA LYS A 46 -14.12 16.86 14.63
C LYS A 46 -14.20 18.06 15.58
N VAL A 47 -14.43 19.24 15.02
CA VAL A 47 -14.67 20.45 15.83
C VAL A 47 -16.17 20.67 15.93
N GLU A 48 -16.71 20.51 17.13
CA GLU A 48 -18.10 20.81 17.41
C GLU A 48 -18.23 22.10 18.23
N TYR A 49 -19.00 23.05 17.71
CA TYR A 49 -19.37 24.26 18.43
C TYR A 49 -20.83 24.59 18.20
N SER A 50 -21.48 25.08 19.24
CA SER A 50 -22.88 25.46 19.25
C SER A 50 -23.08 26.71 20.09
N PHE A 51 -24.26 27.31 20.00
CA PHE A 51 -24.62 28.44 20.86
C PHE A 51 -24.44 28.09 22.34
N ASP A 52 -24.93 26.94 22.78
CA ASP A 52 -24.91 26.50 24.19
C ASP A 52 -23.48 26.22 24.72
N ASN A 53 -22.56 25.90 23.83
CA ASN A 53 -21.15 25.69 24.15
C ASN A 53 -20.40 27.02 24.27
N LEU A 54 -20.79 28.04 23.50
CA LEU A 54 -20.02 29.28 23.34
C LEU A 54 -20.52 30.45 24.19
N ILE A 55 -21.82 30.55 24.43
CA ILE A 55 -22.46 31.70 25.07
C ILE A 55 -22.89 31.35 26.50
N GLN A 56 -22.63 32.27 27.43
CA GLN A 56 -23.12 32.22 28.81
C GLN A 56 -24.60 32.60 28.83
N THR A 57 -25.44 31.70 29.36
CA THR A 57 -26.90 31.85 29.35
C THR A 57 -27.51 32.01 30.75
N LYS A 58 -26.70 31.92 31.83
CA LYS A 58 -27.19 31.93 33.22
C LYS A 58 -28.05 33.15 33.59
N ASN A 59 -27.87 34.27 32.91
CA ASN A 59 -28.55 35.53 33.20
C ASN A 59 -29.63 35.89 32.16
N ILE A 60 -30.07 34.94 31.32
CA ILE A 60 -31.06 35.16 30.27
C ILE A 60 -32.32 34.36 30.61
N ASP A 61 -33.49 34.99 30.57
CA ASP A 61 -34.77 34.31 30.79
C ASP A 61 -35.06 33.23 29.73
N LYS A 62 -35.82 32.19 30.08
CA LYS A 62 -36.11 31.06 29.19
C LYS A 62 -36.86 31.45 27.92
N GLU A 63 -37.79 32.41 27.98
CA GLU A 63 -38.53 32.84 26.80
C GLU A 63 -37.65 33.72 25.90
N GLN A 64 -36.85 34.62 26.49
CA GLN A 64 -35.86 35.42 25.78
C GLN A 64 -34.78 34.57 25.11
N LEU A 65 -34.35 33.47 25.77
CA LEU A 65 -33.30 32.60 25.27
C LEU A 65 -33.65 31.94 23.93
N LYS A 66 -34.94 31.62 23.70
CA LYS A 66 -35.40 31.05 22.42
C LYS A 66 -35.18 32.03 21.27
N GLU A 67 -35.49 33.31 21.50
CA GLU A 67 -35.32 34.38 20.52
C GLU A 67 -33.84 34.70 20.29
N VAL A 68 -33.06 34.83 21.37
CA VAL A 68 -31.60 35.03 21.30
C VAL A 68 -30.92 33.92 20.49
N LYS A 69 -31.28 32.65 20.72
CA LYS A 69 -30.74 31.51 19.96
C LYS A 69 -31.07 31.59 18.47
N LYS A 70 -32.29 32.03 18.14
CA LYS A 70 -32.76 32.16 16.75
C LYS A 70 -32.06 33.30 16.01
N GLU A 71 -31.81 34.41 16.68
CA GLU A 71 -31.19 35.60 16.08
C GLU A 71 -29.65 35.55 16.04
N THR A 72 -29.04 34.76 16.93
CA THR A 72 -27.58 34.65 16.99
C THR A 72 -27.04 33.88 15.78
N LYS A 73 -26.19 34.53 15.00
CA LYS A 73 -25.49 33.92 13.86
C LYS A 73 -24.08 33.50 14.27
N ILE A 74 -23.77 32.22 14.11
CA ILE A 74 -22.46 31.65 14.36
C ILE A 74 -21.88 31.20 13.01
N THR A 75 -20.74 31.76 12.62
CA THR A 75 -20.02 31.39 11.40
C THR A 75 -18.56 31.12 11.73
N SER A 76 -17.89 30.24 11.00
CA SER A 76 -16.45 30.03 11.11
C SER A 76 -15.78 30.10 9.75
N ASN A 77 -14.47 30.31 9.75
CA ASN A 77 -13.61 30.10 8.59
C ASN A 77 -12.88 28.74 8.66
N LEU A 78 -13.40 27.79 9.45
CA LEU A 78 -12.84 26.46 9.59
C LEU A 78 -12.83 25.76 8.22
N LYS A 79 -11.70 25.15 7.88
CA LYS A 79 -11.56 24.37 6.65
C LYS A 79 -11.12 22.96 7.00
N ASN A 80 -11.83 21.99 6.44
CA ASN A 80 -11.44 20.59 6.54
C ASN A 80 -10.20 20.32 5.71
N GLU A 81 -9.43 19.34 6.17
CA GLU A 81 -8.37 18.73 5.36
C GLU A 81 -8.99 18.08 4.12
N ASP A 82 -8.28 18.09 2.99
CA ASP A 82 -8.82 17.61 1.72
C ASP A 82 -9.33 16.16 1.84
N GLN A 83 -10.60 15.96 1.49
CA GLN A 83 -11.29 14.65 1.58
C GLN A 83 -11.41 14.07 3.00
N LYS A 84 -11.24 14.87 4.07
CA LYS A 84 -11.42 14.44 5.47
C LYS A 84 -12.60 15.15 6.16
N GLU A 85 -13.08 14.54 7.24
CA GLU A 85 -14.19 15.09 8.04
C GLU A 85 -13.73 15.97 9.22
N TYR A 86 -12.43 16.18 9.39
CA TYR A 86 -11.80 17.01 10.43
C TYR A 86 -11.01 18.17 9.82
N PRO A 87 -10.77 19.27 10.56
CA PRO A 87 -10.03 20.43 10.09
C PRO A 87 -8.55 20.15 9.82
N ALA A 88 -7.98 20.87 8.85
CA ALA A 88 -6.54 20.95 8.68
C ALA A 88 -5.86 21.63 9.88
N ILE A 89 -4.59 21.33 10.12
CA ILE A 89 -3.79 21.99 11.17
C ILE A 89 -3.75 23.50 10.91
N GLY A 90 -4.01 24.30 11.94
CA GLY A 90 -4.01 25.74 11.80
C GLY A 90 -4.83 26.48 12.84
N THR A 91 -4.91 27.80 12.65
CA THR A 91 -5.69 28.69 13.50
C THR A 91 -6.90 29.23 12.76
N TYR A 92 -8.08 29.02 13.34
CA TYR A 92 -9.37 29.44 12.81
C TYR A 92 -10.10 30.36 13.79
N MET A 93 -11.15 31.00 13.31
CA MET A 93 -11.95 31.96 14.05
C MET A 93 -13.44 31.67 13.87
N ILE A 94 -14.12 31.41 14.98
CA ILE A 94 -15.57 31.48 15.08
C ILE A 94 -15.93 32.95 15.30
N THR A 95 -16.89 33.45 14.52
CA THR A 95 -17.52 34.75 14.70
C THR A 95 -18.96 34.53 15.15
N ILE A 96 -19.31 35.11 16.28
CA ILE A 96 -20.67 35.10 16.83
C ILE A 96 -21.22 36.51 16.72
N LYS A 97 -22.36 36.66 16.07
CA LYS A 97 -23.05 37.95 15.90
C LYS A 97 -24.46 37.86 16.46
N TYR A 98 -24.82 38.81 17.31
CA TYR A 98 -26.17 38.99 17.82
C TYR A 98 -26.46 40.48 17.87
N GLN A 99 -27.42 40.94 17.07
CA GLN A 99 -27.69 42.38 16.87
C GLN A 99 -26.38 43.14 16.53
N ASP A 100 -26.01 44.15 17.31
CA ASP A 100 -24.77 44.92 17.17
C ASP A 100 -23.56 44.32 17.90
N GLN A 101 -23.77 43.25 18.68
CA GLN A 101 -22.71 42.56 19.41
C GLN A 101 -21.97 41.57 18.51
N LYS A 102 -20.64 41.58 18.59
CA LYS A 102 -19.77 40.68 17.83
C LYS A 102 -18.67 40.11 18.71
N PHE A 103 -18.65 38.79 18.82
CA PHE A 103 -17.62 38.05 19.54
C PHE A 103 -16.80 37.22 18.56
N LYS A 104 -15.55 37.01 18.94
CA LYS A 104 -14.58 36.22 18.19
C LYS A 104 -13.99 35.18 19.13
N LYS A 105 -13.98 33.92 18.68
CA LYS A 105 -13.38 32.80 19.41
C LYS A 105 -12.39 32.09 18.53
N LYS A 106 -11.15 31.94 18.98
CA LYS A 106 -10.12 31.23 18.23
C LYS A 106 -10.28 29.73 18.42
N ILE A 107 -10.11 28.98 17.34
CA ILE A 107 -9.89 27.53 17.36
C ILE A 107 -8.46 27.29 16.89
N ILE A 108 -7.71 26.51 17.64
CA ILE A 108 -6.35 26.08 17.30
C ILE A 108 -6.41 24.57 17.10
N VAL A 109 -6.24 24.13 15.85
CA VAL A 109 -6.09 22.72 15.50
C VAL A 109 -4.59 22.45 15.44
N LYS A 110 -4.12 21.56 16.30
CA LYS A 110 -2.72 21.15 16.33
C LYS A 110 -2.63 19.65 16.51
N ASP A 111 -1.59 19.07 15.96
CA ASP A 111 -1.24 17.69 16.17
C ASP A 111 -0.25 17.60 17.33
N THR A 112 -0.63 16.88 18.38
CA THR A 112 0.20 16.61 19.56
C THR A 112 0.35 15.12 19.83
N THR A 113 -0.26 14.29 18.98
CA THR A 113 -0.16 12.84 19.03
C THR A 113 1.21 12.45 18.48
N VAL A 114 1.88 11.52 19.15
CA VAL A 114 3.18 11.02 18.69
C VAL A 114 2.97 9.86 17.71
N PRO A 115 3.89 9.65 16.76
CA PRO A 115 3.84 8.48 15.90
C PRO A 115 3.85 7.18 16.70
N THR A 116 3.30 6.11 16.12
CA THR A 116 3.30 4.78 16.73
C THR A 116 4.12 3.82 15.88
N PHE A 117 5.17 3.23 16.46
CA PHE A 117 5.94 2.17 15.80
C PHE A 117 5.13 0.88 15.66
N ASN A 118 5.46 0.08 14.64
CA ASN A 118 5.03 -1.31 14.54
C ASN A 118 5.61 -2.18 15.68
N GLU A 119 5.18 -3.43 15.77
CA GLU A 119 5.56 -4.32 16.88
C GLU A 119 7.01 -4.84 16.79
N THR A 120 7.68 -4.71 15.65
CA THR A 120 9.05 -5.22 15.43
C THR A 120 10.06 -4.55 16.36
N ASN A 121 10.67 -5.33 17.25
CA ASN A 121 11.65 -4.84 18.23
C ASN A 121 13.09 -5.26 17.90
N GLU A 122 13.26 -6.13 16.91
CA GLU A 122 14.54 -6.76 16.62
C GLU A 122 14.74 -6.90 15.11
N VAL A 123 15.98 -6.81 14.67
CA VAL A 123 16.40 -7.03 13.27
C VAL A 123 17.69 -7.84 13.25
N SER A 124 17.98 -8.55 12.17
CA SER A 124 19.20 -9.37 12.07
C SER A 124 19.87 -9.24 10.70
N PHE A 125 21.20 -9.15 10.71
CA PHE A 125 22.02 -9.21 9.50
C PHE A 125 23.42 -9.76 9.78
N GLU A 126 24.13 -10.17 8.73
CA GLU A 126 25.45 -10.78 8.84
C GLU A 126 26.54 -9.74 9.15
N GLU A 127 27.57 -10.17 9.88
CA GLU A 127 28.75 -9.34 10.11
C GLU A 127 29.38 -8.84 8.80
N GLY A 128 29.75 -7.57 8.76
CA GLY A 128 30.26 -6.88 7.58
C GLY A 128 29.18 -6.32 6.66
N THR A 129 27.89 -6.42 7.00
CA THR A 129 26.82 -5.74 6.24
C THR A 129 26.96 -4.23 6.37
N GLU A 130 27.16 -3.55 5.24
CA GLU A 130 27.17 -2.10 5.14
C GLU A 130 25.80 -1.56 4.71
N ASN A 131 25.36 -0.44 5.29
CA ASN A 131 24.13 0.27 4.91
C ASN A 131 22.86 -0.59 4.97
N TYR A 132 22.66 -1.30 6.10
CA TYR A 132 21.41 -2.04 6.32
C TYR A 132 20.19 -1.11 6.27
N ASP A 133 19.17 -1.50 5.49
CA ASP A 133 17.93 -0.73 5.35
C ASP A 133 16.90 -1.18 6.38
N TYR A 134 16.92 -0.52 7.54
CA TYR A 134 16.02 -0.79 8.66
C TYR A 134 14.54 -0.53 8.34
N ASN A 135 14.24 0.31 7.34
CA ASN A 135 12.86 0.66 6.98
C ASN A 135 12.10 -0.50 6.33
N LYS A 136 12.79 -1.60 5.99
CA LYS A 136 12.14 -2.84 5.52
C LYS A 136 11.32 -3.53 6.61
N GLU A 137 11.72 -3.38 7.87
CA GLU A 137 11.14 -4.10 8.99
C GLU A 137 10.58 -3.16 10.06
N ILE A 138 11.19 -1.99 10.24
CA ILE A 138 10.77 -0.99 11.22
C ILE A 138 9.95 0.08 10.50
N SER A 139 8.74 0.30 10.98
CA SER A 139 7.84 1.34 10.44
C SER A 139 7.10 2.03 11.57
N ALA A 140 6.63 3.25 11.31
CA ALA A 140 5.82 4.03 12.23
C ALA A 140 4.67 4.71 11.48
N THR A 141 3.54 4.87 12.15
CA THR A 141 2.33 5.44 11.57
C THR A 141 1.83 6.63 12.37
N ASP A 142 1.27 7.60 11.67
CA ASP A 142 0.59 8.78 12.21
C ASP A 142 -0.47 9.25 11.18
N LEU A 143 -1.35 10.17 11.58
CA LEU A 143 -2.26 10.90 10.67
C LEU A 143 -1.51 11.86 9.75
N THR A 144 -0.30 12.29 10.12
CA THR A 144 0.61 13.06 9.28
C THR A 144 1.81 12.20 8.82
N THR A 145 2.65 12.75 7.93
CA THR A 145 3.81 12.01 7.41
C THR A 145 4.84 11.80 8.51
N VAL A 146 5.45 10.61 8.55
CA VAL A 146 6.46 10.22 9.54
C VAL A 146 7.80 9.97 8.87
N GLU A 147 8.87 10.53 9.44
CA GLU A 147 10.26 10.24 9.10
C GLU A 147 10.90 9.43 10.24
N ILE A 148 11.63 8.37 9.91
CA ILE A 148 12.35 7.54 10.89
C ILE A 148 13.85 7.72 10.72
N GLN A 149 14.52 8.05 11.81
CA GLN A 149 15.97 8.15 11.88
C GLN A 149 16.52 7.11 12.86
N TYR A 150 17.70 6.57 12.56
CA TYR A 150 18.33 5.52 13.36
C TYR A 150 19.66 6.02 13.92
N ASP A 151 19.76 6.05 15.25
CA ASP A 151 21.04 6.22 15.94
C ASP A 151 21.72 4.86 16.03
N THR A 152 22.68 4.65 15.14
CA THR A 152 23.49 3.43 15.00
C THR A 152 24.89 3.59 15.60
N SER A 153 25.13 4.64 16.39
CA SER A 153 26.46 4.93 16.95
C SER A 153 27.04 3.81 17.83
N SER A 154 26.18 3.00 18.43
CA SER A 154 26.52 1.85 19.28
C SER A 154 26.73 0.54 18.51
N LEU A 155 26.41 0.51 17.21
CA LEU A 155 26.42 -0.71 16.39
C LEU A 155 27.82 -0.98 15.83
N ASP A 156 28.37 -2.15 16.17
CA ASP A 156 29.53 -2.71 15.46
C ASP A 156 29.07 -3.80 14.50
N THR A 157 29.06 -3.49 13.20
CA THR A 157 28.66 -4.45 12.18
C THR A 157 29.70 -5.54 11.95
N LYS A 158 30.93 -5.43 12.47
CA LYS A 158 32.02 -6.39 12.18
C LYS A 158 32.18 -7.47 13.23
N THR A 159 31.59 -7.27 14.40
CA THR A 159 31.70 -8.21 15.53
C THR A 159 30.34 -8.83 15.78
N PRO A 160 30.20 -10.17 15.71
CA PRO A 160 28.93 -10.82 15.99
C PRO A 160 28.48 -10.56 17.42
N GLY A 161 27.20 -10.29 17.60
CA GLY A 161 26.63 -9.94 18.89
C GLY A 161 25.30 -9.22 18.78
N GLU A 162 24.74 -8.91 19.94
CA GLU A 162 23.54 -8.11 20.07
C GLU A 162 23.91 -6.66 20.35
N TYR A 163 23.37 -5.75 19.54
CA TYR A 163 23.57 -4.32 19.69
C TYR A 163 22.22 -3.63 19.83
N LYS A 164 22.15 -2.62 20.69
CA LYS A 164 20.94 -1.82 20.85
C LYS A 164 21.11 -0.52 20.11
N ILE A 165 20.27 -0.30 19.10
CA ILE A 165 20.17 0.98 18.40
C ILE A 165 18.87 1.68 18.77
N LYS A 166 18.78 2.98 18.49
CA LYS A 166 17.56 3.76 18.73
C LYS A 166 16.93 4.20 17.41
N ALA A 167 15.67 3.83 17.20
CA ALA A 167 14.83 4.39 16.15
C ALA A 167 14.03 5.58 16.69
N ILE A 168 14.01 6.68 15.95
CA ILE A 168 13.32 7.92 16.31
C ILE A 168 12.36 8.26 15.18
N ALA A 169 11.05 8.11 15.43
CA ALA A 169 10.01 8.50 14.49
C ALA A 169 9.54 9.91 14.81
N THR A 170 9.55 10.79 13.81
CA THR A 170 9.14 12.20 13.92
C THR A 170 8.06 12.49 12.89
N ASP A 171 6.94 13.08 13.32
CA ASP A 171 5.88 13.52 12.42
C ASP A 171 6.16 14.91 11.82
N THR A 172 5.31 15.36 10.90
CA THR A 172 5.41 16.71 10.29
C THR A 172 5.27 17.85 11.31
N SER A 173 4.63 17.59 12.45
CA SER A 173 4.40 18.56 13.52
C SER A 173 5.53 18.60 14.55
N GLY A 174 6.54 17.73 14.41
CA GLY A 174 7.69 17.60 15.30
C GLY A 174 7.45 16.74 16.54
N ASN A 175 6.32 16.03 16.64
CA ASN A 175 6.08 15.06 17.70
C ASN A 175 6.96 13.84 17.47
N LYS A 176 7.54 13.31 18.55
CA LYS A 176 8.54 12.25 18.48
C LYS A 176 8.19 11.08 19.37
N THR A 177 8.44 9.88 18.86
CA THR A 177 8.51 8.67 19.65
C THR A 177 9.85 7.98 19.42
N GLU A 178 10.37 7.32 20.45
CA GLU A 178 11.63 6.60 20.39
C GLU A 178 11.40 5.14 20.70
N LYS A 179 12.13 4.26 20.02
CA LYS A 179 12.08 2.83 20.23
C LYS A 179 13.49 2.24 20.20
N GLU A 180 13.79 1.42 21.20
CA GLU A 180 15.01 0.61 21.20
C GLU A 180 14.80 -0.60 20.27
N ILE A 181 15.77 -0.84 19.39
CA ILE A 181 15.79 -1.98 18.48
C ILE A 181 17.01 -2.83 18.77
N THR A 182 16.81 -4.12 18.99
CA THR A 182 17.90 -5.09 19.12
C THR A 182 18.35 -5.51 17.72
N VAL A 183 19.61 -5.26 17.41
CA VAL A 183 20.26 -5.67 16.17
C VAL A 183 21.12 -6.90 16.45
N HIS A 184 20.77 -8.01 15.83
CA HIS A 184 21.53 -9.25 15.88
C HIS A 184 22.52 -9.29 14.72
N VAL A 185 23.78 -8.96 14.99
CA VAL A 185 24.88 -9.14 14.04
C VAL A 185 25.32 -10.59 14.13
N THR A 186 25.02 -11.36 13.10
CA THR A 186 25.31 -12.80 13.08
C THR A 186 26.69 -13.05 12.49
N LYS A 187 27.39 -14.07 13.01
CA LYS A 187 28.69 -14.48 12.47
C LYS A 187 28.51 -14.90 11.02
N LYS A 188 29.34 -14.37 10.13
CA LYS A 188 29.39 -14.81 8.74
C LYS A 188 29.84 -16.26 8.77
N PRO A 189 29.08 -17.19 8.17
CA PRO A 189 29.40 -18.61 8.28
C PRO A 189 30.82 -18.89 7.75
N GLU A 190 31.71 -19.34 8.64
CA GLU A 190 32.99 -19.94 8.25
C GLU A 190 32.69 -21.19 7.42
N PRO A 191 33.38 -21.44 6.30
CA PRO A 191 33.22 -22.69 5.57
C PRO A 191 33.73 -23.84 6.43
N LYS A 192 32.83 -24.58 7.10
CA LYS A 192 33.17 -25.76 7.89
C LYS A 192 32.39 -26.99 7.42
N LYS A 193 33.17 -28.06 7.22
CA LYS A 193 32.78 -29.43 6.88
C LYS A 193 31.60 -29.89 7.74
N GLU A 194 30.52 -30.29 7.09
CA GLU A 194 29.26 -30.67 7.71
C GLU A 194 29.31 -32.08 8.32
N GLU A 195 28.90 -32.19 9.59
CA GLU A 195 28.26 -33.37 10.15
C GLU A 195 26.74 -33.15 10.16
N GLN A 196 26.01 -34.18 9.72
CA GLN A 196 24.61 -34.15 9.32
C GLN A 196 23.64 -34.15 10.51
N THR A 197 22.57 -33.35 10.44
CA THR A 197 21.21 -33.77 10.83
C THR A 197 20.15 -33.02 10.02
N ALA A 198 19.04 -33.70 9.75
CA ALA A 198 18.15 -33.46 8.61
C ALA A 198 17.04 -32.42 8.84
N SER A 199 16.87 -31.55 7.83
CA SER A 199 15.65 -30.95 7.26
C SER A 199 15.80 -29.44 6.98
N ASN A 200 15.46 -29.05 5.75
CA ASN A 200 15.67 -27.75 5.09
C ASN A 200 17.11 -27.43 4.65
N GLN A 201 17.57 -28.11 3.61
CA GLN A 201 18.69 -27.64 2.80
C GLN A 201 18.29 -26.33 2.08
N THR A 202 18.81 -25.20 2.53
CA THR A 202 19.09 -24.07 1.64
C THR A 202 20.19 -24.51 0.68
N VAL A 203 19.80 -25.11 -0.43
CA VAL A 203 20.74 -25.45 -1.50
C VAL A 203 21.23 -24.14 -2.11
N SER A 204 22.47 -23.76 -1.80
CA SER A 204 23.14 -22.67 -2.52
C SER A 204 23.58 -23.22 -3.87
N TYR A 205 23.01 -22.65 -4.93
CA TYR A 205 23.36 -23.01 -6.29
C TYR A 205 24.31 -21.94 -6.82
N HIS A 206 25.57 -22.27 -7.03
CA HIS A 206 26.46 -21.36 -7.73
C HIS A 206 26.11 -21.40 -9.22
N GLY A 207 25.55 -20.31 -9.73
CA GLY A 207 25.04 -20.20 -11.10
C GLY A 207 26.07 -20.48 -12.20
N GLY A 208 27.35 -20.67 -11.88
CA GLY A 208 28.34 -21.28 -12.77
C GLY A 208 28.53 -20.58 -14.11
N GLY A 209 28.18 -19.29 -14.20
CA GLY A 209 28.16 -18.54 -15.47
C GLY A 209 27.00 -18.88 -16.41
N LYS A 210 25.98 -19.63 -15.94
CA LYS A 210 24.74 -19.92 -16.67
C LYS A 210 23.87 -18.66 -16.75
N VAL A 211 23.17 -18.54 -17.87
CA VAL A 211 22.27 -17.43 -18.15
C VAL A 211 20.82 -17.89 -17.99
N VAL A 212 20.00 -17.17 -17.24
CA VAL A 212 18.56 -17.41 -17.10
C VAL A 212 17.81 -16.23 -17.69
N CYS A 213 16.82 -16.50 -18.55
CA CYS A 213 15.91 -15.47 -19.03
C CYS A 213 14.61 -15.50 -18.22
N ILE A 214 14.13 -14.33 -17.80
CA ILE A 214 12.88 -14.16 -17.08
C ILE A 214 11.93 -13.29 -17.93
N ASP A 215 10.74 -13.82 -18.18
CA ASP A 215 9.63 -13.12 -18.79
C ASP A 215 8.54 -12.86 -17.75
N ALA A 216 8.32 -11.60 -17.39
CA ALA A 216 7.11 -11.20 -16.71
C ALA A 216 5.97 -11.20 -17.73
N GLY A 217 5.06 -12.18 -17.67
CA GLY A 217 3.94 -12.30 -18.60
C GLY A 217 3.11 -11.03 -18.69
N HIS A 218 2.48 -10.81 -19.84
CA HIS A 218 1.65 -9.63 -20.14
C HIS A 218 2.41 -8.29 -20.07
N GLN A 219 1.66 -7.19 -20.14
CA GLN A 219 2.13 -5.80 -20.05
C GLN A 219 0.93 -4.88 -19.75
N ALA A 220 1.13 -3.57 -19.54
CA ALA A 220 0.04 -2.65 -19.20
C ALA A 220 -1.09 -2.64 -20.25
N ARG A 221 -0.74 -2.78 -21.52
CA ARG A 221 -1.65 -2.70 -22.66
C ARG A 221 -1.47 -3.90 -23.57
N GLY A 222 -2.51 -4.71 -23.75
CA GLY A 222 -2.46 -5.82 -24.72
C GLY A 222 -2.24 -5.32 -26.15
N ASN A 223 -1.68 -6.18 -26.99
CA ASN A 223 -1.55 -5.94 -28.43
C ASN A 223 -2.32 -7.05 -29.17
N SER A 224 -3.49 -6.69 -29.68
CA SER A 224 -4.39 -7.60 -30.40
C SER A 224 -3.99 -7.83 -31.86
N SER A 225 -2.95 -7.14 -32.35
CA SER A 225 -2.34 -7.49 -33.64
C SER A 225 -1.89 -8.95 -33.61
N LEU A 226 -1.89 -9.59 -34.77
CA LEU A 226 -1.64 -11.01 -34.85
C LEU A 226 -0.15 -11.35 -35.04
N GLU A 227 0.26 -12.49 -34.50
CA GLU A 227 1.53 -13.18 -34.75
C GLU A 227 1.30 -14.69 -34.96
N PRO A 228 2.20 -15.41 -35.65
CA PRO A 228 2.09 -16.85 -35.81
C PRO A 228 2.17 -17.59 -34.47
N ASN A 229 1.34 -18.63 -34.29
CA ASN A 229 1.35 -19.49 -33.10
C ASN A 229 2.69 -20.21 -32.87
N GLY A 230 3.51 -20.33 -33.91
CA GLY A 230 4.86 -20.90 -33.89
C GLY A 230 5.58 -20.52 -35.19
N PRO A 231 6.90 -20.69 -35.30
CA PRO A 231 7.64 -20.45 -36.52
C PRO A 231 7.00 -21.14 -37.73
N GLY A 232 6.66 -20.37 -38.77
CA GLY A 232 6.04 -20.89 -40.00
C GLY A 232 4.57 -21.33 -39.88
N SER A 233 3.91 -21.12 -38.74
CA SER A 233 2.49 -21.48 -38.56
C SER A 233 1.56 -20.57 -39.36
N SER A 234 0.55 -21.15 -40.02
CA SER A 234 -0.58 -20.39 -40.59
C SER A 234 -1.63 -20.02 -39.54
N THR A 235 -1.58 -20.63 -38.36
CA THR A 235 -2.47 -20.28 -37.25
C THR A 235 -1.93 -19.03 -36.57
N MET A 236 -2.76 -17.99 -36.52
CA MET A 236 -2.40 -16.68 -35.97
C MET A 236 -3.04 -16.47 -34.59
N LYS A 237 -2.36 -15.76 -33.70
CA LYS A 237 -2.83 -15.43 -32.35
C LYS A 237 -2.50 -13.97 -32.02
N ALA A 238 -3.20 -13.38 -31.06
CA ALA A 238 -2.85 -12.05 -30.56
C ALA A 238 -1.42 -12.03 -30.03
N LYS A 239 -0.69 -10.93 -30.30
CA LYS A 239 0.70 -10.74 -29.88
C LYS A 239 0.90 -10.84 -28.38
N VAL A 240 -0.01 -10.24 -27.61
CA VAL A 240 0.00 -10.32 -26.15
C VAL A 240 -1.35 -9.84 -25.61
N THR A 241 -1.91 -10.52 -24.60
CA THR A 241 -3.14 -10.11 -23.93
C THR A 241 -2.81 -9.29 -22.66
N THR A 242 -3.80 -8.63 -22.07
CA THR A 242 -3.64 -7.90 -20.80
C THR A 242 -3.47 -8.80 -19.57
N GLY A 243 -3.81 -10.09 -19.71
CA GLY A 243 -3.86 -11.04 -18.59
C GLY A 243 -5.12 -10.89 -17.75
N ALA A 244 -5.17 -11.62 -16.65
CA ALA A 244 -6.24 -11.58 -15.66
C ALA A 244 -6.11 -10.37 -14.71
N THR A 245 -7.08 -10.21 -13.81
CA THR A 245 -7.08 -9.19 -12.75
C THR A 245 -7.58 -9.83 -11.46
N GLY A 246 -6.90 -9.55 -10.35
CA GLY A 246 -7.26 -10.02 -9.03
C GLY A 246 -8.71 -9.68 -8.67
N CYS A 247 -9.49 -10.67 -8.28
CA CYS A 247 -10.92 -10.51 -8.01
C CYS A 247 -11.22 -9.73 -6.71
N VAL A 248 -10.22 -9.55 -5.84
CA VAL A 248 -10.29 -8.80 -4.57
C VAL A 248 -9.39 -7.58 -4.62
N THR A 249 -8.11 -7.75 -4.98
CA THR A 249 -7.10 -6.70 -4.91
C THR A 249 -7.20 -5.70 -6.07
N GLY A 250 -7.84 -6.10 -7.17
CA GLY A 250 -7.88 -5.33 -8.41
C GLY A 250 -6.51 -5.23 -9.12
N LYS A 251 -5.48 -5.93 -8.62
CA LYS A 251 -4.13 -5.88 -9.17
C LYS A 251 -4.09 -6.71 -10.47
N THR A 252 -3.52 -6.13 -11.52
CA THR A 252 -3.42 -6.84 -12.80
C THR A 252 -2.38 -7.95 -12.72
N GLU A 253 -2.62 -9.03 -13.45
CA GLU A 253 -1.67 -10.14 -13.59
C GLU A 253 -0.30 -9.63 -14.07
N SER A 254 -0.29 -8.74 -15.07
CA SER A 254 0.91 -8.10 -15.60
C SER A 254 1.74 -7.39 -14.52
N ARG A 255 1.10 -6.82 -13.50
CA ARG A 255 1.74 -6.12 -12.39
C ARG A 255 2.36 -7.12 -11.41
N ILE A 256 1.61 -8.13 -10.99
CA ILE A 256 2.09 -9.20 -10.10
C ILE A 256 3.29 -9.93 -10.75
N ASN A 257 3.16 -10.32 -12.02
CA ASN A 257 4.22 -10.98 -12.76
C ASN A 257 5.52 -10.17 -12.78
N LEU A 258 5.42 -8.83 -12.94
CA LEU A 258 6.60 -7.96 -12.95
C LEU A 258 7.25 -7.85 -11.57
N GLU A 259 6.46 -7.73 -10.52
CA GLU A 259 6.98 -7.63 -9.15
C GLU A 259 7.72 -8.91 -8.75
N VAL A 260 7.14 -10.08 -9.04
CA VAL A 260 7.82 -11.37 -8.81
C VAL A 260 9.05 -11.51 -9.68
N ALA A 261 9.01 -11.09 -10.95
CA ALA A 261 10.15 -11.18 -11.86
C ALA A 261 11.35 -10.35 -11.39
N LEU A 262 11.11 -9.14 -10.87
CA LEU A 262 12.18 -8.27 -10.35
C LEU A 262 12.80 -8.86 -9.07
N LYS A 263 11.99 -9.44 -8.17
CA LYS A 263 12.49 -10.17 -7.00
C LYS A 263 13.30 -11.41 -7.41
N LEU A 264 12.81 -12.16 -8.40
CA LEU A 264 13.50 -13.33 -8.94
C LEU A 264 14.83 -12.97 -9.61
N GLN A 265 14.88 -11.86 -10.34
CA GLN A 265 16.11 -11.33 -10.92
C GLN A 265 17.18 -11.15 -9.84
N GLN A 266 16.85 -10.41 -8.77
CA GLN A 266 17.78 -10.17 -7.68
C GLN A 266 18.21 -11.49 -7.00
N ALA A 267 17.26 -12.38 -6.73
CA ALA A 267 17.55 -13.65 -6.06
C ALA A 267 18.49 -14.53 -6.89
N LEU A 268 18.29 -14.62 -8.20
CA LEU A 268 19.17 -15.39 -9.09
C LEU A 268 20.55 -14.73 -9.26
N GLN A 269 20.62 -13.40 -9.36
CA GLN A 269 21.89 -12.68 -9.39
C GLN A 269 22.70 -12.91 -8.11
N ASN A 270 22.05 -12.95 -6.95
CA ASN A 270 22.70 -13.28 -5.67
C ASN A 270 23.25 -14.71 -5.63
N GLN A 271 22.68 -15.63 -6.41
CA GLN A 271 23.17 -17.00 -6.60
C GLN A 271 24.24 -17.10 -7.72
N GLY A 272 24.63 -15.98 -8.34
CA GLY A 272 25.67 -15.94 -9.37
C GLY A 272 25.21 -16.32 -10.78
N TYR A 273 23.90 -16.34 -11.04
CA TYR A 273 23.37 -16.46 -12.40
C TYR A 273 23.46 -15.12 -13.13
N THR A 274 23.71 -15.17 -14.44
CA THR A 274 23.45 -14.02 -15.31
C THR A 274 21.97 -13.98 -15.66
N VAL A 275 21.30 -12.86 -15.48
CA VAL A 275 19.84 -12.75 -15.70
C VAL A 275 19.53 -11.80 -16.85
N ILE A 276 18.71 -12.27 -17.79
CA ILE A 276 18.15 -11.49 -18.90
C ILE A 276 16.66 -11.29 -18.67
N MET A 277 16.21 -10.04 -18.61
CA MET A 277 14.80 -9.69 -18.45
C MET A 277 14.17 -9.40 -19.81
N CYS A 278 13.03 -10.02 -20.14
CA CYS A 278 12.25 -9.63 -21.33
C CYS A 278 11.64 -8.23 -21.17
N ARG A 279 11.29 -7.83 -19.94
CA ARG A 279 10.85 -6.47 -19.59
C ARG A 279 11.12 -6.18 -18.12
N THR A 280 11.35 -4.91 -17.81
CA THR A 280 11.50 -4.37 -16.44
C THR A 280 10.46 -3.29 -16.12
N SER A 281 9.56 -2.99 -17.05
CA SER A 281 8.49 -1.98 -16.89
C SER A 281 7.13 -2.55 -17.32
N GLN A 282 6.07 -1.86 -16.92
CA GLN A 282 4.70 -2.12 -17.41
C GLN A 282 4.44 -1.52 -18.80
N ASP A 283 5.13 -0.43 -19.13
CA ASP A 283 4.96 0.30 -20.38
C ASP A 283 5.92 -0.22 -21.45
N VAL A 284 5.52 -1.33 -22.07
CA VAL A 284 6.23 -1.96 -23.19
C VAL A 284 5.21 -2.44 -24.21
N ASP A 285 5.65 -2.64 -25.46
CA ASP A 285 4.89 -3.34 -26.48
C ASP A 285 5.74 -4.47 -27.08
N ILE A 286 5.70 -5.64 -26.44
CA ILE A 286 6.54 -6.80 -26.79
C ILE A 286 5.66 -8.05 -26.92
N SER A 287 5.66 -8.66 -28.10
CA SER A 287 4.89 -9.87 -28.40
C SER A 287 5.45 -11.13 -27.75
N ASN A 288 4.67 -12.23 -27.74
CA ASN A 288 5.15 -13.50 -27.21
C ASN A 288 6.30 -14.08 -28.04
N ALA A 289 6.28 -13.91 -29.36
CA ALA A 289 7.41 -14.30 -30.22
C ALA A 289 8.67 -13.48 -29.90
N GLN A 290 8.55 -12.16 -29.74
CA GLN A 290 9.69 -11.30 -29.39
C GLN A 290 10.30 -11.66 -28.03
N ARG A 291 9.48 -12.00 -27.03
CA ARG A 291 9.95 -12.49 -25.71
C ARG A 291 10.77 -13.78 -25.84
N ALA A 292 10.32 -14.71 -26.69
CA ALA A 292 11.09 -15.93 -26.97
C ALA A 292 12.38 -15.61 -27.75
N GLU A 293 12.37 -14.66 -28.68
CA GLU A 293 13.58 -14.25 -29.41
C GLU A 293 14.65 -13.65 -28.50
N ILE A 294 14.25 -12.88 -27.48
CA ILE A 294 15.17 -12.39 -26.44
C ILE A 294 15.89 -13.57 -25.77
N ALA A 295 15.15 -14.59 -25.33
CA ALA A 295 15.74 -15.78 -24.72
C ALA A 295 16.66 -16.53 -25.69
N ASN A 296 16.19 -16.77 -26.91
CA ASN A 296 16.90 -17.52 -27.95
C ASN A 296 18.25 -16.89 -28.33
N SER A 297 18.36 -15.57 -28.25
CA SER A 297 19.55 -14.82 -28.71
C SER A 297 20.65 -14.69 -27.64
N ASN A 298 20.41 -15.15 -26.41
CA ASN A 298 21.27 -14.86 -25.25
C ASN A 298 21.88 -16.11 -24.57
N ASN A 299 21.95 -17.25 -25.28
CA ASN A 299 22.55 -18.50 -24.78
C ASN A 299 22.01 -18.91 -23.40
N VAL A 300 20.70 -18.76 -23.19
CA VAL A 300 20.08 -19.03 -21.89
C VAL A 300 19.90 -20.52 -21.65
N SER A 301 20.17 -20.94 -20.42
CA SER A 301 20.03 -22.33 -19.98
C SER A 301 18.61 -22.64 -19.53
N ALA A 302 17.84 -21.63 -19.12
CA ALA A 302 16.43 -21.74 -18.78
C ALA A 302 15.69 -20.43 -19.09
N PHE A 303 14.48 -20.56 -19.64
CA PHE A 303 13.57 -19.45 -19.91
C PHE A 303 12.30 -19.58 -19.06
N ILE A 304 12.13 -18.67 -18.11
CA ILE A 304 11.08 -18.72 -17.09
C ILE A 304 10.05 -17.65 -17.38
N ARG A 305 8.81 -18.06 -17.67
CA ARG A 305 7.71 -17.13 -17.96
C ARG A 305 6.73 -17.12 -16.80
N LEU A 306 6.62 -16.00 -16.10
CA LEU A 306 5.79 -15.86 -14.90
C LEU A 306 4.41 -15.36 -15.27
N HIS A 307 3.38 -16.08 -14.80
CA HIS A 307 1.97 -15.82 -15.01
C HIS A 307 1.16 -16.08 -13.73
N CYS A 308 -0.08 -15.62 -13.70
CA CYS A 308 -1.08 -16.12 -12.75
C CYS A 308 -2.33 -16.53 -13.52
N ASP A 309 -2.93 -17.64 -13.11
CA ASP A 309 -4.06 -18.22 -13.80
C ASP A 309 -5.35 -17.53 -13.37
N SER A 310 -6.44 -17.82 -14.08
CA SER A 310 -7.78 -17.45 -13.71
C SER A 310 -8.76 -18.50 -14.21
N SER A 311 -9.71 -18.86 -13.36
CA SER A 311 -10.76 -19.82 -13.67
C SER A 311 -12.14 -19.17 -13.60
N THR A 312 -13.12 -19.77 -14.28
CA THR A 312 -14.53 -19.46 -14.05
C THR A 312 -15.00 -19.90 -12.66
N SER A 313 -14.28 -20.83 -12.02
CA SER A 313 -14.53 -21.23 -10.63
C SER A 313 -13.64 -20.45 -9.67
N SER A 314 -14.25 -19.70 -8.75
CA SER A 314 -13.53 -18.99 -7.68
C SER A 314 -12.89 -19.93 -6.65
N SER A 315 -13.20 -21.23 -6.67
CA SER A 315 -12.58 -22.24 -5.80
C SER A 315 -11.32 -22.90 -6.38
N ALA A 316 -10.97 -22.59 -7.63
CA ALA A 316 -9.74 -23.12 -8.23
C ALA A 316 -8.52 -22.55 -7.50
N THR A 317 -7.62 -23.44 -7.06
CA THR A 317 -6.36 -23.06 -6.40
C THR A 317 -5.19 -23.93 -6.86
N GLY A 318 -3.99 -23.44 -6.57
CA GLY A 318 -2.72 -24.13 -6.72
C GLY A 318 -1.83 -23.57 -7.82
N THR A 319 -0.57 -23.99 -7.78
CA THR A 319 0.45 -23.65 -8.78
C THR A 319 0.50 -24.74 -9.84
N LEU A 320 0.64 -24.35 -11.12
CA LEU A 320 0.90 -25.25 -12.22
C LEU A 320 2.00 -24.70 -13.12
N THR A 321 2.60 -25.58 -13.92
CA THR A 321 3.54 -25.17 -14.99
C THR A 321 3.09 -25.73 -16.32
N LEU A 322 3.47 -25.08 -17.42
CA LEU A 322 3.20 -25.55 -18.77
C LEU A 322 4.50 -25.78 -19.53
N ALA A 323 4.53 -26.89 -20.26
CA ALA A 323 5.65 -27.31 -21.10
C ALA A 323 5.15 -27.85 -22.45
N PRO A 324 5.96 -27.78 -23.52
CA PRO A 324 5.60 -28.38 -24.80
C PRO A 324 5.63 -29.91 -24.73
N SER A 325 4.84 -30.56 -25.59
CA SER A 325 4.90 -32.01 -25.77
C SER A 325 6.17 -32.41 -26.54
N THR A 326 6.60 -33.67 -26.38
CA THR A 326 7.70 -34.22 -27.20
C THR A 326 7.33 -34.40 -28.68
N SER A 327 6.06 -34.20 -29.02
CA SER A 327 5.54 -34.14 -30.39
C SER A 327 5.26 -32.72 -30.88
N ASN A 328 5.65 -31.69 -30.12
CA ASN A 328 5.40 -30.30 -30.49
C ASN A 328 6.02 -29.97 -31.86
N PRO A 329 5.25 -29.46 -32.83
CA PRO A 329 5.73 -29.29 -34.20
C PRO A 329 6.78 -28.18 -34.37
N TYR A 330 7.01 -27.36 -33.34
CA TYR A 330 7.91 -26.20 -33.40
C TYR A 330 9.14 -26.35 -32.51
N CYS A 331 9.00 -27.00 -31.36
CA CYS A 331 10.04 -27.02 -30.31
C CYS A 331 10.20 -28.40 -29.64
N ALA A 332 9.88 -29.50 -30.33
CA ALA A 332 10.06 -30.86 -29.79
C ALA A 332 11.48 -31.14 -29.25
N ASN A 333 12.51 -30.53 -29.85
CA ASN A 333 13.91 -30.74 -29.47
C ASN A 333 14.25 -30.24 -28.05
N ILE A 334 13.50 -29.30 -27.49
CA ILE A 334 13.67 -28.81 -26.10
C ILE A 334 12.63 -29.37 -25.12
N ALA A 335 11.69 -30.19 -25.61
CA ALA A 335 10.48 -30.50 -24.84
C ALA A 335 10.77 -31.33 -23.58
N SER A 336 11.67 -32.31 -23.66
CA SER A 336 12.04 -33.13 -22.50
C SER A 336 12.74 -32.30 -21.40
N GLU A 337 13.64 -31.40 -21.79
CA GLU A 337 14.31 -30.48 -20.87
C GLU A 337 13.31 -29.48 -20.26
N SER A 338 12.39 -28.95 -21.09
CA SER A 338 11.33 -28.04 -20.64
C SER A 338 10.36 -28.69 -19.65
N GLN A 339 10.02 -29.97 -19.85
CA GLN A 339 9.20 -30.73 -18.91
C GLN A 339 9.94 -30.98 -17.59
N THR A 340 11.24 -31.26 -17.64
CA THR A 340 12.09 -31.44 -16.45
C THR A 340 12.20 -30.14 -15.67
N LEU A 341 12.50 -29.03 -16.34
CA LEU A 341 12.51 -27.68 -15.77
C LEU A 341 11.17 -27.33 -15.10
N SER A 342 10.07 -27.52 -15.83
CA SER A 342 8.71 -27.25 -15.34
C SER A 342 8.39 -28.06 -14.09
N LYS A 343 8.75 -29.36 -14.09
CA LYS A 343 8.54 -30.24 -12.95
C LYS A 343 9.37 -29.82 -11.73
N ALA A 344 10.63 -29.46 -11.93
CA ALA A 344 11.51 -28.98 -10.87
C ALA A 344 10.96 -27.69 -10.24
N ILE A 345 10.51 -26.74 -11.05
CA ILE A 345 9.96 -25.46 -10.59
C ILE A 345 8.65 -25.66 -9.82
N VAL A 346 7.65 -26.34 -10.38
CA VAL A 346 6.35 -26.49 -9.70
C VAL A 346 6.49 -27.23 -8.38
N ASN A 347 7.32 -28.28 -8.32
CA ASN A 347 7.58 -29.01 -7.09
C ASN A 347 8.19 -28.11 -6.02
N ASN A 348 9.20 -27.31 -6.37
CA ASN A 348 9.88 -26.46 -5.40
C ASN A 348 9.04 -25.24 -4.97
N ILE A 349 8.26 -24.62 -5.87
CA ILE A 349 7.29 -23.59 -5.47
C ILE A 349 6.32 -24.15 -4.44
N CYS A 350 5.71 -25.30 -4.72
CA CYS A 350 4.71 -25.88 -3.82
C CYS A 350 5.32 -26.31 -2.47
N ASN A 351 6.56 -26.83 -2.48
CA ASN A 351 7.27 -27.20 -1.25
C ASN A 351 7.52 -25.99 -0.34
N VAL A 352 7.87 -24.83 -0.90
CA VAL A 352 8.18 -23.62 -0.10
C VAL A 352 6.91 -22.87 0.31
N THR A 353 5.94 -22.77 -0.60
CA THR A 353 4.71 -21.98 -0.38
C THR A 353 3.64 -22.74 0.39
N GLY A 354 3.68 -24.07 0.35
CA GLY A 354 2.56 -24.93 0.77
C GLY A 354 1.39 -24.93 -0.21
N SER A 355 1.53 -24.33 -1.40
CA SER A 355 0.47 -24.28 -2.40
C SER A 355 0.14 -25.68 -2.93
N ARG A 356 -1.10 -25.84 -3.42
CA ARG A 356 -1.51 -27.08 -4.07
C ARG A 356 -0.69 -27.28 -5.37
N ASN A 357 0.06 -28.36 -5.44
CA ASN A 357 0.78 -28.75 -6.65
C ASN A 357 -0.18 -29.36 -7.69
N ARG A 358 -0.38 -28.67 -8.82
CA ARG A 358 -1.20 -29.16 -9.94
C ARG A 358 -0.36 -29.82 -11.04
N GLY A 359 0.96 -29.85 -10.87
CA GLY A 359 1.90 -30.51 -11.77
C GLY A 359 2.21 -29.71 -13.03
N VAL A 360 2.59 -30.46 -14.08
CA VAL A 360 2.96 -29.93 -15.39
C VAL A 360 1.83 -30.24 -16.36
N SER A 361 1.32 -29.21 -17.04
CA SER A 361 0.39 -29.35 -18.16
C SER A 361 1.15 -29.31 -19.47
N ILE A 362 0.87 -30.28 -20.34
CA ILE A 362 1.52 -30.40 -21.64
C ILE A 362 0.64 -29.75 -22.71
N VAL A 363 1.17 -28.73 -23.39
CA VAL A 363 0.41 -27.92 -24.36
C VAL A 363 1.25 -27.51 -25.57
N ASP A 364 0.65 -27.50 -26.76
CA ASP A 364 1.35 -27.21 -28.03
C ASP A 364 0.75 -26.03 -28.82
N ASN A 365 -0.23 -25.32 -28.25
CA ASN A 365 -1.00 -24.26 -28.91
C ASN A 365 -0.73 -22.86 -28.32
N MET A 366 0.45 -22.67 -27.70
CA MET A 366 0.85 -21.42 -27.07
C MET A 366 2.08 -20.83 -27.76
N THR A 367 1.92 -19.65 -28.36
CA THR A 367 3.04 -18.85 -28.88
C THR A 367 4.16 -18.70 -27.86
N GLY A 368 3.80 -18.62 -26.57
CA GLY A 368 4.76 -18.45 -25.50
C GLY A 368 5.74 -19.61 -25.29
N LEU A 369 5.41 -20.81 -25.77
CA LEU A 369 6.28 -21.99 -25.75
C LEU A 369 6.86 -22.27 -27.13
N ASN A 370 6.02 -22.24 -28.16
CA ASN A 370 6.31 -22.71 -29.51
C ASN A 370 7.46 -21.96 -30.22
N TRP A 371 7.79 -20.74 -29.79
CA TRP A 371 8.90 -19.96 -30.34
C TRP A 371 10.23 -20.18 -29.61
N SER A 372 10.24 -20.92 -28.51
CA SER A 372 11.47 -21.15 -27.74
C SER A 372 12.38 -22.16 -28.42
N LYS A 373 13.69 -21.88 -28.40
CA LYS A 373 14.78 -22.77 -28.82
C LYS A 373 15.64 -23.24 -27.62
N VAL A 374 15.25 -22.84 -26.42
CA VAL A 374 15.90 -23.12 -25.14
C VAL A 374 14.88 -23.71 -24.16
N PRO A 375 15.28 -24.47 -23.13
CA PRO A 375 14.36 -25.01 -22.13
C PRO A 375 13.45 -23.92 -21.55
N VAL A 376 12.14 -24.11 -21.67
CA VAL A 376 11.15 -23.08 -21.32
C VAL A 376 10.06 -23.63 -20.41
N THR A 377 9.56 -22.79 -19.50
CA THR A 377 8.34 -23.08 -18.74
C THR A 377 7.47 -21.83 -18.65
N ILE A 378 6.15 -22.02 -18.67
CA ILE A 378 5.21 -21.03 -18.18
C ILE A 378 4.82 -21.45 -16.77
N VAL A 379 5.01 -20.56 -15.80
CA VAL A 379 4.68 -20.77 -14.38
C VAL A 379 3.40 -20.01 -14.08
N GLU A 380 2.33 -20.74 -13.81
CA GLU A 380 1.09 -20.20 -13.29
C GLU A 380 1.16 -20.24 -11.76
N MET A 381 1.47 -19.10 -11.16
CA MET A 381 1.86 -19.02 -9.74
C MET A 381 0.69 -19.31 -8.77
N GLY A 382 -0.54 -19.06 -9.21
CA GLY A 382 -1.80 -19.29 -8.51
C GLY A 382 -2.98 -18.67 -9.29
N PHE A 383 -4.20 -18.70 -8.75
CA PHE A 383 -5.41 -18.25 -9.43
C PHE A 383 -5.89 -16.87 -8.92
N LEU A 384 -5.86 -15.85 -9.77
CA LEU A 384 -6.39 -14.51 -9.47
C LEU A 384 -7.92 -14.46 -9.35
N SER A 385 -8.61 -15.48 -9.83
CA SER A 385 -10.05 -15.68 -9.63
C SER A 385 -10.40 -16.16 -8.22
N ASN A 386 -9.43 -16.69 -7.47
CA ASN A 386 -9.62 -17.13 -6.10
C ASN A 386 -9.28 -16.00 -5.11
N PRO A 387 -10.22 -15.60 -4.24
CA PRO A 387 -10.01 -14.47 -3.32
C PRO A 387 -8.78 -14.59 -2.41
N GLN A 388 -8.47 -15.80 -1.94
CA GLN A 388 -7.34 -16.03 -1.03
C GLN A 388 -6.02 -16.02 -1.80
N GLU A 389 -5.96 -16.69 -2.96
CA GLU A 389 -4.75 -16.68 -3.78
C GLU A 389 -4.46 -15.30 -4.38
N ASP A 390 -5.47 -14.52 -4.77
CA ASP A 390 -5.27 -13.13 -5.20
C ASP A 390 -4.57 -12.28 -4.12
N GLN A 391 -5.09 -12.32 -2.88
CA GLN A 391 -4.47 -11.61 -1.76
C GLN A 391 -3.05 -12.09 -1.47
N LEU A 392 -2.82 -13.41 -1.52
CA LEU A 392 -1.48 -13.98 -1.35
C LEU A 392 -0.53 -13.54 -2.47
N LEU A 393 -0.92 -13.67 -3.74
CA LEU A 393 -0.14 -13.28 -4.91
C LEU A 393 0.19 -11.78 -4.92
N ALA A 394 -0.66 -10.95 -4.31
CA ALA A 394 -0.40 -9.53 -4.12
C ALA A 394 0.52 -9.20 -2.93
N SER A 395 0.76 -10.16 -2.01
CA SER A 395 1.56 -9.96 -0.80
C SER A 395 3.05 -10.21 -1.02
N ASP A 396 3.89 -9.38 -0.38
CA ASP A 396 5.34 -9.48 -0.56
C ASP A 396 5.93 -10.79 -0.04
N ASP A 397 5.47 -11.26 1.13
CA ASP A 397 5.95 -12.49 1.76
C ASP A 397 5.70 -13.73 0.88
N TYR A 398 4.50 -13.84 0.31
CA TYR A 398 4.16 -14.98 -0.52
C TYR A 398 4.90 -14.93 -1.86
N GLN A 399 5.06 -13.74 -2.45
CA GLN A 399 5.91 -13.57 -3.63
C GLN A 399 7.36 -13.99 -3.35
N ASN A 400 7.92 -13.67 -2.18
CA ASN A 400 9.27 -14.10 -1.79
C ASN A 400 9.37 -15.62 -1.65
N LYS A 401 8.33 -16.30 -1.12
CA LYS A 401 8.24 -17.77 -1.10
C LYS A 401 8.19 -18.37 -2.51
N ILE A 402 7.43 -17.78 -3.42
CA ILE A 402 7.39 -18.19 -4.83
C ILE A 402 8.78 -18.04 -5.46
N VAL A 403 9.44 -16.90 -5.26
CA VAL A 403 10.80 -16.63 -5.75
C VAL A 403 11.78 -17.68 -5.25
N GLN A 404 11.79 -17.97 -3.94
CA GLN A 404 12.65 -19.00 -3.37
C GLN A 404 12.38 -20.38 -3.99
N GLY A 405 11.11 -20.73 -4.18
CA GLY A 405 10.73 -21.97 -4.86
C GLY A 405 11.21 -22.05 -6.31
N ILE A 406 11.13 -20.95 -7.06
CA ILE A 406 11.65 -20.88 -8.43
C ILE A 406 13.17 -21.00 -8.45
N VAL A 407 13.89 -20.28 -7.57
CA VAL A 407 15.36 -20.38 -7.43
C VAL A 407 15.77 -21.83 -7.14
N ASN A 408 15.10 -22.49 -6.19
CA ASN A 408 15.36 -23.89 -5.87
C ASN A 408 15.10 -24.82 -7.06
N GLY A 409 14.03 -24.58 -7.81
CA GLY A 409 13.68 -25.35 -9.01
C GLY A 409 14.66 -25.17 -10.16
N ILE A 410 15.12 -23.94 -10.41
CA ILE A 410 16.16 -23.63 -11.40
C ILE A 410 17.48 -24.31 -11.00
N GLY A 411 17.84 -24.21 -9.72
CA GLY A 411 19.03 -24.83 -9.19
C GLY A 411 19.04 -26.34 -9.37
N ALA A 412 17.92 -27.01 -9.03
CA ALA A 412 17.76 -28.46 -9.20
C ALA A 412 17.69 -28.93 -10.66
N PHE A 413 17.44 -28.01 -11.60
CA PHE A 413 17.45 -28.30 -13.03
C PHE A 413 18.84 -28.10 -13.66
N LEU A 414 19.56 -27.07 -13.23
CA LEU A 414 20.84 -26.66 -13.85
C LEU A 414 22.08 -27.29 -13.20
N ASN A 415 21.95 -27.88 -12.02
CA ASN A 415 23.02 -28.53 -11.25
C ASN A 415 22.61 -29.95 -10.89
#